data_AF-A0A1S3X9G0-F1
#
_entry.id   AF-A0A1S3X9G0-F1
#
_cell.length_a   1.000
_cell.length_b   1.000
_cell.length_c   1.000
_cell.angle_alpha   90.00
_cell.angle_beta   90.00
_cell.angle_gamma   90.00
#
_symmetry.space_group_name_H-M   'P 1'
#
loop_
_entity.id
_entity.type
_entity.pdbx_description
1 polymer ?
#
loop_
_entity_poly.entity_id
_entity_poly.type
_entity_poly.pdbx_seq_one_letter_code
_entity_poly.pdbx_strand_id
1 'polypeptide(L)'
;MKSFKTLFFFLSTIVAVTVASTSHNVEFTSQVVEIHCLRLQTGAAGYRVPQLDCLSWRLAVETNNLQNWKLVPSACENYIGHYILGKQYRHDCEAVANAAIEYAKSVKLGGDGKDVWVFDIDETTLSNLPYYARSDVAFGAIPYNNTKFNAWVAEGKAPAIPSILGVYKTVLSLGIKTVFITGTRESFRKVRITNLKKAGYTNWAKLILKGENDTRSAVEYKSSKRRELVKAGYRIIGNIGDQWSDLIGDNLGARTFKVPDPLYYIG
;
A
#
# COMPACT_ATOMS: atom_id res chain seq x y z
N MET A 1 -89.13 -14.39 -38.61
CA MET A 1 -90.09 -13.30 -38.87
C MET A 1 -89.33 -12.00 -39.15
N LYS A 2 -89.85 -11.23 -40.12
CA LYS A 2 -89.37 -9.98 -40.73
C LYS A 2 -88.69 -8.98 -39.76
N SER A 3 -87.51 -8.46 -40.14
CA SER A 3 -87.26 -7.08 -40.64
C SER A 3 -87.38 -5.99 -39.57
N PHE A 4 -86.33 -5.18 -39.38
CA PHE A 4 -86.32 -3.74 -39.69
C PHE A 4 -84.91 -3.17 -39.49
N LYS A 5 -84.42 -2.43 -40.50
CA LYS A 5 -83.22 -1.59 -40.42
C LYS A 5 -83.61 -0.29 -39.70
N THR A 6 -82.76 0.20 -38.80
CA THR A 6 -82.80 1.61 -38.37
C THR A 6 -81.39 2.14 -38.23
N LEU A 7 -81.09 3.09 -39.10
CA LEU A 7 -79.86 3.87 -39.19
C LEU A 7 -79.97 5.01 -38.16
N PHE A 8 -79.06 5.07 -37.18
CA PHE A 8 -78.96 6.22 -36.29
C PHE A 8 -77.68 7.00 -36.62
N PHE A 9 -77.87 8.26 -36.98
CA PHE A 9 -76.83 9.26 -37.21
C PHE A 9 -76.08 9.53 -35.90
N PHE A 10 -74.76 9.36 -35.91
CA PHE A 10 -73.87 9.82 -34.85
C PHE A 10 -73.67 11.34 -34.99
N LEU A 11 -74.22 12.12 -34.05
CA LEU A 11 -73.88 13.53 -33.88
C LEU A 11 -72.71 13.61 -32.88
N SER A 12 -71.51 13.84 -33.39
CA SER A 12 -70.29 14.08 -32.61
C SER A 12 -70.33 15.49 -32.02
N THR A 13 -70.51 15.60 -30.71
CA THR A 13 -70.25 16.84 -29.95
C THR A 13 -68.81 16.82 -29.46
N ILE A 14 -67.96 17.64 -30.09
CA ILE A 14 -66.59 17.90 -29.64
C ILE A 14 -66.65 18.84 -28.44
N VAL A 15 -66.33 18.33 -27.25
CA VAL A 15 -66.08 19.16 -26.07
C VAL A 15 -64.61 19.58 -26.09
N ALA A 16 -64.35 20.86 -26.32
CA ALA A 16 -63.02 21.43 -26.22
C ALA A 16 -62.60 21.53 -24.75
N VAL A 17 -61.67 20.67 -24.32
CA VAL A 17 -61.02 20.77 -23.01
C VAL A 17 -59.90 21.80 -23.13
N THR A 18 -60.08 22.96 -22.50
CA THR A 18 -59.02 23.96 -22.33
C THR A 18 -58.00 23.42 -21.33
N VAL A 19 -56.87 22.92 -21.82
CA VAL A 19 -55.69 22.62 -20.99
C VAL A 19 -55.02 23.95 -20.66
N ALA A 20 -55.10 24.37 -19.40
CA ALA A 20 -54.30 25.48 -18.91
C ALA A 20 -52.81 25.09 -19.01
N SER A 21 -52.09 25.71 -19.92
CA SER A 21 -50.64 25.58 -20.02
C SER A 21 -50.01 26.30 -18.84
N THR A 22 -49.68 25.58 -17.77
CA THR A 22 -48.75 26.09 -16.76
C THR A 22 -47.37 26.13 -17.38
N SER A 23 -46.91 27.33 -17.74
CA SER A 23 -45.50 27.59 -18.02
C SER A 23 -44.71 27.36 -16.74
N HIS A 24 -44.31 26.13 -16.49
CA HIS A 24 -43.28 25.81 -15.51
C HIS A 24 -41.98 26.37 -16.04
N ASN A 25 -41.69 27.62 -15.66
CA ASN A 25 -40.32 28.13 -15.64
C ASN A 25 -39.53 27.16 -14.76
N VAL A 26 -38.78 26.26 -15.39
CA VAL A 26 -37.73 25.50 -14.72
C VAL A 26 -36.67 26.52 -14.34
N GLU A 27 -36.80 27.05 -13.13
CA GLU A 27 -35.76 27.85 -12.51
C GLU A 27 -34.59 26.89 -12.28
N PHE A 28 -33.67 26.86 -13.24
CA PHE A 28 -32.42 26.13 -13.13
C PHE A 28 -31.61 26.84 -12.05
N THR A 29 -31.80 26.43 -10.80
CA THR A 29 -30.95 26.86 -9.70
C THR A 29 -29.55 26.33 -10.01
N SER A 30 -28.74 27.19 -10.63
CA SER A 30 -27.29 27.01 -10.68
C SER A 30 -26.83 26.99 -9.22
N GLN A 31 -26.75 25.81 -8.62
CA GLN A 31 -26.00 25.62 -7.39
C GLN A 31 -24.55 25.86 -7.78
N VAL A 32 -24.13 27.12 -7.68
CA VAL A 32 -22.71 27.47 -7.72
C VAL A 32 -22.12 26.79 -6.49
N VAL A 33 -21.57 25.60 -6.68
CA VAL A 33 -20.70 24.98 -5.68
C VAL A 33 -19.53 25.94 -5.57
N GLU A 34 -19.48 26.72 -4.48
CA GLU A 34 -18.36 27.60 -4.23
C GLU A 34 -17.12 26.74 -4.09
N ILE A 35 -16.32 26.68 -5.16
CA ILE A 35 -15.06 25.97 -5.14
C ILE A 35 -14.13 26.83 -4.28
N HIS A 36 -13.97 26.45 -3.02
CA HIS A 36 -12.93 27.02 -2.18
C HIS A 36 -11.57 26.67 -2.79
N CYS A 37 -10.96 27.64 -3.49
CA CYS A 37 -9.60 27.51 -3.98
C CYS A 37 -8.67 27.12 -2.83
N LEU A 38 -7.60 26.38 -3.13
CA LEU A 38 -6.53 26.09 -2.16
C LEU A 38 -5.95 27.42 -1.67
N ARG A 39 -6.37 27.86 -0.48
CA ARG A 39 -5.84 29.06 0.19
C ARG A 39 -4.66 28.64 1.06
N LEU A 40 -3.61 29.45 1.11
CA LEU A 40 -2.54 29.26 2.09
C LEU A 40 -3.18 29.25 3.50
N GLN A 41 -2.78 28.29 4.33
CA GLN A 41 -3.09 28.26 5.77
C GLN A 41 -2.28 29.32 6.54
N THR A 42 -2.09 30.51 5.98
CA THR A 42 -1.50 31.66 6.66
C THR A 42 -2.62 32.66 6.91
N GLY A 43 -2.90 32.95 8.18
CA GLY A 43 -3.67 34.15 8.51
C GLY A 43 -2.94 35.41 8.04
N ALA A 44 -3.62 36.56 8.01
CA ALA A 44 -3.08 37.84 7.55
C ALA A 44 -1.77 38.29 8.25
N ALA A 45 -1.38 37.63 9.35
CA ALA A 45 -0.15 37.88 10.11
C ALA A 45 1.01 36.91 9.79
N GLY A 46 0.89 36.02 8.79
CA GLY A 46 2.01 35.19 8.31
C GLY A 46 2.47 34.07 9.27
N TYR A 47 1.77 33.83 10.38
CA TYR A 47 2.08 32.74 11.28
C TYR A 47 1.74 31.38 10.65
N ARG A 48 2.71 30.47 10.63
CA ARG A 48 2.43 29.03 10.46
C ARG A 48 1.55 28.58 11.62
N VAL A 49 0.40 27.99 11.34
CA VAL A 49 -0.39 27.28 12.35
C VAL A 49 0.50 26.15 12.90
N PRO A 50 0.89 26.16 14.19
CA PRO A 50 1.72 25.11 14.77
C PRO A 50 0.84 23.89 15.07
N GLN A 51 0.48 23.16 14.04
CA GLN A 51 -0.13 21.84 14.15
C GLN A 51 0.54 20.99 13.07
N LEU A 52 1.41 20.06 13.48
CA LEU A 52 1.84 19.00 12.59
C LEU A 52 0.61 18.14 12.35
N ASP A 53 -0.06 18.32 11.22
CA ASP A 53 -1.09 17.38 10.80
C ASP A 53 -0.41 16.03 10.55
N CYS A 54 -0.67 15.07 11.43
CA CYS A 54 -0.05 13.76 11.36
C CYS A 54 -0.44 12.97 10.09
N LEU A 55 -1.57 13.30 9.46
CA LEU A 55 -1.91 12.82 8.12
C LEU A 55 -0.92 13.33 7.08
N SER A 56 -0.68 14.64 7.08
CA SER A 56 0.30 15.29 6.19
C SER A 56 1.73 14.82 6.47
N TRP A 57 2.11 14.61 7.74
CA TRP A 57 3.40 14.01 8.09
C TRP A 57 3.53 12.59 7.53
N ARG A 58 2.52 11.72 7.75
CA ARG A 58 2.47 10.37 7.18
C ARG A 58 2.61 10.41 5.67
N LEU A 59 1.84 11.26 4.99
CA LEU A 59 1.95 11.41 3.53
C LEU A 59 3.38 11.76 3.12
N ALA A 60 4.00 12.73 3.79
CA ALA A 60 5.33 13.21 3.44
C ALA A 60 6.43 12.16 3.68
N VAL A 61 6.31 11.30 4.70
CA VAL A 61 7.23 10.16 4.87
C VAL A 61 7.00 9.08 3.81
N GLU A 62 5.75 8.75 3.51
CA GLU A 62 5.41 7.73 2.52
C GLU A 62 5.83 8.12 1.10
N THR A 63 5.74 9.41 0.75
CA THR A 63 6.14 9.93 -0.56
C THR A 63 7.61 10.36 -0.63
N ASN A 64 8.43 10.00 0.36
CA ASN A 64 9.87 10.31 0.42
C ASN A 64 10.22 11.81 0.45
N ASN A 65 9.27 12.68 0.82
CA ASN A 65 9.50 14.12 0.96
C ASN A 65 10.19 14.44 2.29
N LEU A 66 9.87 13.69 3.35
CA LEU A 66 10.59 13.72 4.62
C LEU A 66 11.52 12.50 4.70
N GLN A 67 12.81 12.76 4.56
CA GLN A 67 13.87 11.75 4.62
C GLN A 67 14.66 11.88 5.93
N ASN A 68 15.32 10.78 6.33
CA ASN A 68 16.24 10.74 7.48
C ASN A 68 15.61 11.16 8.83
N TRP A 69 14.28 11.11 8.95
CA TRP A 69 13.59 11.31 10.21
C TRP A 69 13.97 10.19 11.19
N LYS A 70 13.95 10.50 12.49
CA LYS A 70 14.54 9.63 13.52
C LYS A 70 13.49 8.87 14.31
N LEU A 71 12.36 9.51 14.58
CA LEU A 71 11.26 8.99 15.37
C LEU A 71 9.95 9.50 14.80
N VAL A 72 8.88 8.75 15.06
CA VAL A 72 7.53 9.28 14.95
C VAL A 72 7.43 10.45 15.93
N PRO A 73 6.96 11.64 15.48
CA PRO A 73 6.72 12.76 16.39
C PRO A 73 5.82 12.32 17.54
N SER A 74 6.17 12.62 18.79
CA SER A 74 5.38 12.17 19.95
C SER A 74 3.92 12.65 19.89
N ALA A 75 3.68 13.83 19.29
CA ALA A 75 2.33 14.33 19.03
C ALA A 75 1.51 13.47 18.05
N CYS A 76 2.18 12.64 17.25
CA CYS A 76 1.57 11.74 16.25
C CYS A 76 1.50 10.28 16.69
N GLU A 77 2.00 9.91 17.88
CA GLU A 77 1.98 8.52 18.37
C GLU A 77 0.58 7.90 18.27
N ASN A 78 -0.43 8.54 18.86
CA ASN A 78 -1.80 8.04 18.85
C ASN A 78 -2.35 7.92 17.44
N TYR A 79 -2.08 8.91 16.58
CA TYR A 79 -2.53 8.87 15.19
C TYR A 79 -1.89 7.69 14.43
N ILE A 80 -0.59 7.46 14.57
CA ILE A 80 0.11 6.33 13.92
C ILE A 80 -0.39 4.99 14.46
N GLY A 81 -0.58 4.88 15.78
CA GLY A 81 -1.22 3.71 16.40
C GLY A 81 -2.61 3.43 15.83
N HIS A 82 -3.46 4.46 15.72
CA HIS A 82 -4.79 4.33 15.12
C HIS A 82 -4.74 3.94 13.64
N TYR A 83 -3.80 4.48 12.87
CA TYR A 83 -3.62 4.15 11.47
C TYR A 83 -3.21 2.67 11.29
N ILE A 84 -2.15 2.23 11.96
CA ILE A 84 -1.55 0.90 11.75
C ILE A 84 -2.41 -0.24 12.32
N LEU A 85 -3.15 0.02 13.40
CA LEU A 85 -4.12 -0.92 13.97
C LEU A 85 -5.47 -0.88 13.24
N GLY A 86 -5.70 0.18 12.46
CA GLY A 86 -6.99 0.49 11.85
C GLY A 86 -7.21 -0.12 10.48
N LYS A 87 -8.41 0.13 9.94
CA LYS A 87 -8.79 -0.33 8.59
C LYS A 87 -8.01 0.38 7.48
N GLN A 88 -7.57 1.62 7.71
CA GLN A 88 -6.90 2.40 6.67
C GLN A 88 -5.56 1.78 6.26
N TYR A 89 -4.73 1.34 7.20
CA TYR A 89 -3.49 0.64 6.88
C TYR A 89 -3.74 -0.63 6.05
N ARG A 90 -4.79 -1.40 6.41
CA ARG A 90 -5.19 -2.57 5.62
C ARG A 90 -5.59 -2.20 4.20
N HIS A 91 -6.43 -1.17 4.01
CA HIS A 91 -6.84 -0.73 2.67
C HIS A 91 -5.65 -0.21 1.85
N ASP A 92 -4.72 0.52 2.48
CA ASP A 92 -3.51 1.02 1.82
C ASP A 92 -2.62 -0.16 1.37
N CYS A 93 -2.42 -1.18 2.22
CA CYS A 93 -1.73 -2.42 1.86
C CYS A 93 -2.46 -3.24 0.78
N GLU A 94 -3.79 -3.23 0.76
CA GLU A 94 -4.60 -3.90 -0.28
C GLU A 94 -4.50 -3.16 -1.62
N ALA A 95 -4.49 -1.82 -1.62
CA ALA A 95 -4.31 -1.03 -2.83
C ALA A 95 -2.96 -1.32 -3.50
N VAL A 96 -1.88 -1.38 -2.70
CA VAL A 96 -0.54 -1.75 -3.19
C VAL A 96 -0.53 -3.19 -3.72
N ALA A 97 -1.12 -4.14 -2.99
CA ALA A 97 -1.19 -5.53 -3.40
C ALA A 97 -1.97 -5.73 -4.71
N ASN A 98 -3.11 -5.05 -4.86
CA ASN A 98 -3.93 -5.11 -6.07
C ASN A 98 -3.15 -4.58 -7.28
N ALA A 99 -2.50 -3.42 -7.16
CA ALA A 99 -1.67 -2.87 -8.22
C ALA A 99 -0.50 -3.82 -8.60
N ALA A 100 0.11 -4.48 -7.60
CA ALA A 100 1.15 -5.47 -7.82
C ALA A 100 0.63 -6.72 -8.54
N ILE A 101 -0.53 -7.23 -8.14
CA ILE A 101 -1.17 -8.40 -8.72
C ILE A 101 -1.60 -8.15 -10.17
N GLU A 102 -2.24 -7.01 -10.45
CA GLU A 102 -2.65 -6.62 -11.80
C GLU A 102 -1.44 -6.50 -12.72
N TYR A 103 -0.38 -5.85 -12.24
CA TYR A 103 0.87 -5.77 -12.98
C TYR A 103 1.46 -7.17 -13.24
N ALA A 104 1.59 -8.00 -12.20
CA ALA A 104 2.15 -9.35 -12.34
C ALA A 104 1.42 -10.18 -13.41
N LYS A 105 0.08 -10.07 -13.47
CA LYS A 105 -0.75 -10.76 -14.47
C LYS A 105 -0.56 -10.22 -15.89
N SER A 106 -0.15 -8.96 -16.06
CA SER A 106 0.08 -8.34 -17.37
C SER A 106 1.46 -8.61 -17.96
N VAL A 107 2.43 -9.04 -17.16
CA VAL A 107 3.83 -9.21 -17.61
C VAL A 107 3.96 -10.47 -18.44
N LYS A 108 4.58 -10.34 -19.63
CA LYS A 108 5.02 -11.48 -20.43
C LYS A 108 6.32 -12.04 -19.87
N LEU A 109 6.27 -13.25 -19.32
CA LEU A 109 7.43 -13.95 -18.76
C LEU A 109 8.32 -14.53 -19.88
N GLY A 110 9.60 -14.74 -19.56
CA GLY A 110 10.59 -15.30 -20.49
C GLY A 110 10.49 -16.81 -20.68
N GLY A 111 9.80 -17.53 -19.78
CA GLY A 111 9.57 -18.98 -19.88
C GLY A 111 10.78 -19.87 -19.51
N ASP A 112 11.95 -19.29 -19.23
CA ASP A 112 13.19 -19.98 -18.83
C ASP A 112 13.34 -20.14 -17.31
N GLY A 113 12.33 -19.74 -16.53
CA GLY A 113 12.34 -19.77 -15.07
C GLY A 113 13.34 -18.81 -14.42
N LYS A 114 13.72 -17.72 -15.10
CA LYS A 114 14.62 -16.67 -14.58
C LYS A 114 13.91 -15.38 -14.16
N ASP A 115 12.59 -15.28 -14.34
CA ASP A 115 11.81 -14.15 -13.83
C ASP A 115 11.62 -14.27 -12.31
N VAL A 116 12.01 -13.22 -11.59
CA VAL A 116 11.92 -13.17 -10.12
C VAL A 116 11.14 -11.95 -9.63
N TRP A 117 10.46 -12.14 -8.51
CA TRP A 117 9.88 -11.08 -7.69
C TRP A 117 10.65 -10.96 -6.39
N VAL A 118 11.15 -9.77 -6.10
CA VAL A 118 11.90 -9.47 -4.87
C VAL A 118 10.93 -8.96 -3.80
N PHE A 119 11.05 -9.51 -2.60
CA PHE A 119 10.31 -9.11 -1.41
C PHE A 119 11.29 -8.69 -0.30
N ASP A 120 11.01 -7.57 0.36
CA ASP A 120 11.51 -7.34 1.71
C ASP A 120 10.75 -8.20 2.76
N ILE A 121 11.30 -8.28 3.97
CA ILE A 121 10.70 -9.02 5.09
C ILE A 121 9.96 -8.12 6.07
N ASP A 122 10.66 -7.20 6.74
CA ASP A 122 10.14 -6.51 7.93
C ASP A 122 9.18 -5.40 7.49
N GLU A 123 7.97 -5.32 8.04
CA GLU A 123 6.88 -4.41 7.59
C GLU A 123 6.45 -4.55 6.12
N THR A 124 7.01 -5.51 5.38
CA THR A 124 6.60 -5.87 4.01
C THR A 124 5.88 -7.21 3.95
N THR A 125 6.52 -8.30 4.36
CA THR A 125 5.90 -9.64 4.36
C THR A 125 5.53 -10.11 5.75
N LEU A 126 6.36 -9.79 6.74
CA LEU A 126 6.11 -10.03 8.15
C LEU A 126 5.92 -8.69 8.88
N SER A 127 4.84 -8.58 9.65
CA SER A 127 4.59 -7.39 10.46
C SER A 127 5.20 -7.54 11.86
N ASN A 128 6.00 -6.56 12.26
CA ASN A 128 6.51 -6.39 13.60
C ASN A 128 5.55 -5.53 14.47
N LEU A 129 4.32 -5.30 14.02
CA LEU A 129 3.31 -4.53 14.77
C LEU A 129 3.13 -4.98 16.23
N PRO A 130 3.14 -6.29 16.59
CA PRO A 130 3.07 -6.68 18.01
C PRO A 130 4.27 -6.20 18.86
N TYR A 131 5.42 -5.91 18.24
CA TYR A 131 6.55 -5.24 18.89
C TYR A 131 6.35 -3.73 18.95
N TYR A 132 5.97 -3.09 17.83
CA TYR A 132 5.79 -1.64 17.77
C TYR A 132 4.63 -1.11 18.61
N ALA A 133 3.60 -1.93 18.86
CA ALA A 133 2.47 -1.59 19.72
C ALA A 133 2.79 -1.64 21.22
N ARG A 134 4.00 -2.06 21.62
CA ARG A 134 4.40 -2.07 23.03
C ARG A 134 4.61 -0.64 23.53
N SER A 135 4.23 -0.36 24.77
CA SER A 135 4.36 0.98 25.37
C SER A 135 5.80 1.48 25.47
N ASP A 136 6.79 0.58 25.46
CA ASP A 136 8.21 0.91 25.46
C ASP A 136 8.83 1.06 24.05
N VAL A 137 8.00 1.02 23.01
CA VAL A 137 8.34 1.30 21.61
C VAL A 137 7.44 2.41 21.03
N ALA A 138 6.18 2.49 21.49
CA ALA A 138 5.23 3.56 21.22
C ALA A 138 5.07 3.89 19.73
N PHE A 139 4.86 2.85 18.91
CA PHE A 139 4.72 2.95 17.45
C PHE A 139 5.88 3.71 16.76
N GLY A 140 7.08 3.68 17.33
CA GLY A 140 8.26 4.38 16.81
C GLY A 140 8.49 5.78 17.38
N ALA A 141 7.70 6.20 18.37
CA ALA A 141 7.91 7.47 19.09
C ALA A 141 9.03 7.37 20.15
N ILE A 142 9.45 6.16 20.53
CA ILE A 142 10.56 5.91 21.45
C ILE A 142 11.80 5.43 20.66
N PRO A 143 13.03 5.88 21.03
CA PRO A 143 14.27 5.44 20.38
C PRO A 143 14.40 3.92 20.23
N TYR A 144 14.80 3.52 19.02
CA TYR A 144 15.02 2.13 18.66
C TYR A 144 16.06 1.46 19.57
N ASN A 145 15.70 0.28 20.10
CA ASN A 145 16.58 -0.54 20.91
C ASN A 145 16.86 -1.87 20.18
N ASN A 146 18.06 -1.99 19.62
CA ASN A 146 18.46 -3.15 18.85
C ASN A 146 18.39 -4.47 19.64
N THR A 147 18.75 -4.45 20.93
CA THR A 147 18.71 -5.65 21.78
C THR A 147 17.28 -6.16 21.96
N LYS A 148 16.34 -5.25 22.23
CA LYS A 148 14.92 -5.59 22.37
C LYS A 148 14.32 -6.08 21.06
N PHE A 149 14.62 -5.42 19.94
CA PHE A 149 14.12 -5.85 18.64
C PHE A 149 14.70 -7.21 18.22
N ASN A 150 15.99 -7.45 18.47
CA ASN A 150 16.61 -8.76 18.23
C ASN A 150 15.96 -9.87 19.07
N ALA A 151 15.60 -9.59 20.33
CA ALA A 151 14.85 -10.52 21.16
C ALA A 151 13.47 -10.83 20.56
N TRP A 152 12.77 -9.83 20.03
CA TRP A 152 11.51 -10.01 19.29
C TRP A 152 11.68 -10.87 18.04
N VAL A 153 12.68 -10.59 17.19
CA VAL A 153 12.97 -11.38 15.99
C VAL A 153 13.28 -12.83 16.35
N ALA A 154 14.01 -13.07 17.45
CA ALA A 154 14.34 -14.41 17.94
C ALA A 154 13.10 -15.23 18.36
N GLU A 155 11.98 -14.57 18.67
CA GLU A 155 10.73 -15.30 18.96
C GLU A 155 10.15 -15.99 17.73
N GLY A 156 10.38 -15.45 16.51
CA GLY A 156 9.90 -16.04 15.26
C GLY A 156 8.36 -16.09 15.13
N LYS A 157 7.67 -15.07 15.65
CA LYS A 157 6.20 -15.01 15.72
C LYS A 157 5.57 -13.85 14.95
N ALA A 158 6.35 -13.10 14.17
CA ALA A 158 5.82 -11.98 13.39
C ALA A 158 4.73 -12.48 12.42
N PRO A 159 3.48 -11.97 12.46
CA PRO A 159 2.42 -12.39 11.55
C PRO A 159 2.69 -11.93 10.11
N ALA A 160 2.05 -12.57 9.13
CA ALA A 160 2.07 -12.07 7.75
C ALA A 160 1.30 -10.75 7.62
N ILE A 161 1.71 -9.90 6.68
CA ILE A 161 0.83 -8.87 6.13
C ILE A 161 -0.07 -9.55 5.08
N PRO A 162 -1.40 -9.69 5.32
CA PRO A 162 -2.23 -10.61 4.52
C PRO A 162 -2.30 -10.28 3.03
N SER A 163 -2.37 -9.00 2.67
CA SER A 163 -2.45 -8.58 1.26
C SER A 163 -1.16 -8.92 0.51
N ILE A 164 0.00 -8.77 1.14
CA ILE A 164 1.31 -9.10 0.54
C ILE A 164 1.52 -10.60 0.45
N LEU A 165 1.00 -11.39 1.39
CA LEU A 165 0.91 -12.85 1.23
C LEU A 165 0.06 -13.24 0.00
N GLY A 166 -0.98 -12.47 -0.31
CA GLY A 166 -1.77 -12.58 -1.54
C GLY A 166 -0.94 -12.33 -2.81
N VAL A 167 -0.10 -11.29 -2.81
CA VAL A 167 0.85 -11.01 -3.91
C VAL A 167 1.79 -12.20 -4.09
N TYR A 168 2.42 -12.66 -3.01
CA TYR A 168 3.33 -13.81 -3.02
C TYR A 168 2.70 -15.07 -3.64
N LYS A 169 1.49 -15.44 -3.20
CA LYS A 169 0.77 -16.60 -3.75
C LYS A 169 0.46 -16.42 -5.24
N THR A 170 0.07 -15.20 -5.62
CA THR A 170 -0.26 -14.89 -7.01
C THR A 170 0.97 -14.99 -7.92
N VAL A 171 2.09 -14.39 -7.54
CA VAL A 171 3.30 -14.42 -8.38
C VAL A 171 3.82 -15.85 -8.53
N LEU A 172 3.76 -16.68 -7.47
CA LEU A 172 4.08 -18.10 -7.57
C LEU A 172 3.15 -18.84 -8.53
N SER A 173 1.84 -18.57 -8.49
CA SER A 173 0.86 -19.20 -9.39
C SER A 173 1.09 -18.85 -10.87
N LEU A 174 1.74 -17.72 -11.14
CA LEU A 174 2.12 -17.27 -12.48
C LEU A 174 3.47 -17.85 -12.93
N GLY A 175 4.14 -18.68 -12.11
CA GLY A 175 5.46 -19.23 -12.43
C GLY A 175 6.64 -18.29 -12.15
N ILE A 176 6.39 -17.15 -11.49
CA ILE A 176 7.43 -16.20 -11.09
C ILE A 176 8.10 -16.73 -9.83
N LYS A 177 9.43 -16.78 -9.82
CA LYS A 177 10.20 -17.20 -8.64
C LYS A 177 10.29 -16.08 -7.63
N THR A 178 10.19 -16.39 -6.34
CA THR A 178 10.29 -15.36 -5.29
C THR A 178 11.69 -15.33 -4.71
N VAL A 179 12.18 -14.13 -4.39
CA VAL A 179 13.44 -13.89 -3.70
C VAL A 179 13.20 -12.95 -2.54
N PHE A 180 13.66 -13.31 -1.35
CA PHE A 180 13.62 -12.44 -0.18
C PHE A 180 14.99 -11.77 0.03
N ILE A 181 15.01 -10.46 0.24
CA ILE A 181 16.20 -9.69 0.63
C ILE A 181 15.87 -8.86 1.86
N THR A 182 16.52 -9.12 2.99
CA THR A 182 16.24 -8.43 4.27
C THR A 182 17.51 -7.82 4.86
N GLY A 183 17.33 -6.74 5.63
CA GLY A 183 18.38 -6.16 6.48
C GLY A 183 18.70 -7.01 7.73
N THR A 184 17.87 -8.01 8.06
CA THR A 184 18.09 -8.92 9.18
C THR A 184 19.43 -9.65 9.05
N ARG A 185 20.15 -9.79 10.17
CA ARG A 185 21.45 -10.46 10.23
C ARG A 185 21.36 -11.97 9.98
N GLU A 186 22.38 -12.51 9.31
CA GLU A 186 22.51 -13.91 8.92
C GLU A 186 22.30 -14.90 10.10
N SER A 187 22.74 -14.54 11.31
CA SER A 187 22.50 -15.28 12.55
C SER A 187 21.02 -15.61 12.83
N PHE A 188 20.08 -14.80 12.31
CA PHE A 188 18.64 -15.05 12.43
C PHE A 188 18.06 -15.93 11.31
N ARG A 189 18.87 -16.48 10.40
CA ARG A 189 18.37 -17.27 9.25
C ARG A 189 17.39 -18.37 9.67
N LYS A 190 17.74 -19.18 10.68
CA LYS A 190 16.90 -20.31 11.11
C LYS A 190 15.54 -19.85 11.60
N VAL A 191 15.50 -18.79 12.42
CA VAL A 191 14.25 -18.25 12.94
C VAL A 191 13.43 -17.58 11.84
N ARG A 192 14.05 -16.83 10.92
CA ARG A 192 13.35 -16.21 9.79
C ARG A 192 12.72 -17.24 8.84
N ILE A 193 13.43 -18.33 8.53
CA ILE A 193 12.85 -19.43 7.74
C ILE A 193 11.62 -20.02 8.44
N THR A 194 11.73 -20.26 9.75
CA THR A 194 10.63 -20.83 10.54
C THR A 194 9.43 -19.88 10.57
N ASN A 195 9.68 -18.58 10.80
CA ASN A 195 8.63 -17.57 10.86
C ASN A 195 7.95 -17.39 9.50
N LEU A 196 8.70 -17.28 8.40
CA LEU A 196 8.15 -17.16 7.04
C LEU A 196 7.24 -18.36 6.71
N LYS A 197 7.70 -19.58 6.99
CA LYS A 197 6.90 -20.80 6.79
C LYS A 197 5.62 -20.78 7.60
N LYS A 198 5.70 -20.44 8.89
CA LYS A 198 4.54 -20.33 9.78
C LYS A 198 3.55 -19.26 9.30
N ALA A 199 4.05 -18.18 8.72
CA ALA A 199 3.25 -17.08 8.16
C ALA A 199 2.64 -17.39 6.78
N GLY A 200 2.97 -18.55 6.18
CA GLY A 200 2.40 -19.01 4.91
C GLY A 200 3.30 -18.79 3.68
N TYR A 201 4.52 -18.28 3.86
CA TYR A 201 5.54 -18.21 2.82
C TYR A 201 6.36 -19.50 2.86
N THR A 202 6.11 -20.44 1.94
CA THR A 202 6.66 -21.81 2.04
C THR A 202 7.68 -22.17 0.96
N ASN A 203 7.77 -21.36 -0.09
CA ASN A 203 8.65 -21.56 -1.25
C ASN A 203 9.34 -20.24 -1.67
N TRP A 204 10.63 -20.31 -2.00
CA TRP A 204 11.41 -19.21 -2.57
C TRP A 204 12.64 -19.74 -3.27
N ALA A 205 13.12 -19.03 -4.30
CA ALA A 205 14.36 -19.35 -4.97
C ALA A 205 15.58 -18.98 -4.11
N LYS A 206 15.52 -17.84 -3.40
CA LYS A 206 16.60 -17.35 -2.53
C LYS A 206 16.04 -16.60 -1.33
N LEU A 207 16.73 -16.75 -0.20
CA LEU A 207 16.55 -15.96 1.02
C LEU A 207 17.92 -15.36 1.38
N ILE A 208 18.05 -14.05 1.18
CA ILE A 208 19.30 -13.30 1.33
C ILE A 208 19.20 -12.43 2.58
N LEU A 209 20.03 -12.73 3.57
CA LEU A 209 20.15 -11.97 4.82
C LEU A 209 21.45 -11.17 4.81
N LYS A 210 21.53 -10.17 5.67
CA LYS A 210 22.70 -9.30 5.79
C LYS A 210 23.80 -10.01 6.58
N GLY A 211 25.02 -10.01 6.05
CA GLY A 211 26.17 -10.60 6.74
C GLY A 211 26.47 -9.88 8.06
N GLU A 212 27.07 -10.58 9.01
CA GLU A 212 27.40 -10.01 10.33
C GLU A 212 28.32 -8.79 10.22
N ASN A 213 29.33 -8.87 9.35
CA ASN A 213 30.31 -7.80 9.14
C ASN A 213 29.90 -6.80 8.04
N ASP A 214 28.69 -6.88 7.52
CA ASP A 214 28.23 -5.95 6.48
C ASP A 214 27.77 -4.63 7.11
N THR A 215 28.51 -3.56 6.85
CA THR A 215 28.31 -2.21 7.40
C THR A 215 27.68 -1.24 6.41
N ARG A 216 27.40 -1.67 5.17
CA ARG A 216 26.83 -0.83 4.12
C ARG A 216 25.46 -0.28 4.52
N SER A 217 25.04 0.82 3.90
CA SER A 217 23.67 1.31 4.03
C SER A 217 22.65 0.28 3.52
N ALA A 218 21.37 0.46 3.84
CA ALA A 218 20.35 -0.47 3.33
C ALA A 218 20.27 -0.40 1.79
N VAL A 219 20.33 0.81 1.21
CA VAL A 219 20.35 1.02 -0.25
C VAL A 219 21.53 0.31 -0.89
N GLU A 220 22.75 0.50 -0.38
CA GLU A 220 23.96 -0.10 -0.94
C GLU A 220 23.94 -1.63 -0.85
N TYR A 221 23.56 -2.15 0.32
CA TYR A 221 23.45 -3.59 0.55
C TYR A 221 22.41 -4.21 -0.40
N LYS A 222 21.17 -3.70 -0.43
CA LYS A 222 20.09 -4.27 -1.26
C LYS A 222 20.37 -4.09 -2.75
N SER A 223 20.93 -2.96 -3.19
CA SER A 223 21.39 -2.75 -4.57
C SER A 223 22.44 -3.79 -4.98
N SER A 224 23.42 -4.06 -4.11
CA SER A 224 24.42 -5.10 -4.35
C SER A 224 23.79 -6.47 -4.52
N LYS A 225 22.79 -6.81 -3.68
CA LYS A 225 22.12 -8.12 -3.75
C LYS A 225 21.23 -8.27 -4.98
N ARG A 226 20.52 -7.22 -5.39
CA ARG A 226 19.80 -7.21 -6.68
C ARG A 226 20.76 -7.33 -7.87
N ARG A 227 21.92 -6.67 -7.82
CA ARG A 227 22.98 -6.81 -8.85
C ARG A 227 23.51 -8.23 -8.96
N GLU A 228 23.73 -8.90 -7.83
CA GLU A 228 24.13 -10.32 -7.79
C GLU A 228 23.08 -11.23 -8.46
N LEU A 229 21.78 -10.96 -8.28
CA LEU A 229 20.70 -11.69 -8.95
C LEU A 229 20.75 -11.49 -10.48
N VAL A 230 20.87 -10.24 -10.94
CA VAL A 230 20.95 -9.92 -12.36
C VAL A 230 22.18 -10.56 -13.02
N LYS A 231 23.34 -10.50 -12.35
CA LYS A 231 24.57 -11.19 -12.81
C LYS A 231 24.41 -12.71 -12.88
N ALA A 232 23.58 -13.31 -12.02
CA ALA A 232 23.23 -14.73 -12.08
C ALA A 232 22.17 -15.08 -13.15
N GLY A 233 21.81 -14.10 -13.99
CA GLY A 233 20.89 -14.24 -15.11
C GLY A 233 19.41 -14.13 -14.73
N TYR A 234 19.07 -13.68 -13.51
CA TYR A 234 17.68 -13.42 -13.15
C TYR A 234 17.19 -12.08 -13.71
N ARG A 235 15.91 -12.03 -14.09
CA ARG A 235 15.20 -10.81 -14.45
C ARG A 235 14.26 -10.43 -13.30
N ILE A 236 14.55 -9.31 -12.65
CA ILE A 236 13.70 -8.81 -11.57
C ILE A 236 12.50 -8.12 -12.22
N ILE A 237 11.34 -8.76 -12.21
CA ILE A 237 10.13 -8.20 -12.84
C ILE A 237 9.33 -7.35 -11.86
N GLY A 238 9.41 -7.63 -10.56
CA GLY A 238 8.77 -6.84 -9.52
C GLY A 238 9.62 -6.79 -8.25
N ASN A 239 9.55 -5.68 -7.53
CA ASN A 239 10.22 -5.48 -6.25
C ASN A 239 9.27 -4.75 -5.30
N ILE A 240 9.01 -5.34 -4.13
CA ILE A 240 8.07 -4.82 -3.14
C ILE A 240 8.76 -4.71 -1.78
N GLY A 241 8.60 -3.56 -1.15
CA GLY A 241 9.24 -3.19 0.11
C GLY A 241 8.53 -2.03 0.79
N ASP A 242 8.70 -1.91 2.09
CA ASP A 242 8.11 -0.89 2.96
C ASP A 242 9.01 0.32 3.10
N GLN A 243 10.30 0.21 2.77
CA GLN A 243 11.23 1.34 2.81
C GLN A 243 11.63 1.76 1.39
N TRP A 244 11.87 3.06 1.21
CA TRP A 244 12.43 3.55 -0.04
C TRP A 244 13.82 2.96 -0.30
N SER A 245 14.58 2.60 0.74
CA SER A 245 15.86 1.90 0.59
C SER A 245 15.77 0.52 -0.08
N ASP A 246 14.57 -0.07 -0.15
CA ASP A 246 14.30 -1.30 -0.88
C ASP A 246 14.07 -1.06 -2.37
N LEU A 247 13.62 0.15 -2.71
CA LEU A 247 13.03 0.54 -3.98
C LEU A 247 13.81 1.64 -4.71
N ILE A 248 14.97 2.05 -4.18
CA ILE A 248 15.93 2.96 -4.82
C ILE A 248 17.33 2.32 -4.95
N GLY A 249 18.19 2.98 -5.70
CA GLY A 249 19.50 2.46 -6.12
C GLY A 249 19.39 1.58 -7.37
N ASP A 250 20.28 0.59 -7.49
CA ASP A 250 20.45 -0.15 -8.74
C ASP A 250 19.57 -1.41 -8.81
N ASN A 251 19.28 -1.85 -10.04
CA ASN A 251 18.62 -3.14 -10.34
C ASN A 251 17.28 -3.30 -9.61
N LEU A 252 16.46 -2.25 -9.59
CA LEU A 252 15.16 -2.23 -8.91
C LEU A 252 14.17 -3.26 -9.44
N GLY A 253 14.36 -3.67 -10.68
CA GLY A 253 13.41 -4.47 -11.44
C GLY A 253 12.50 -3.60 -12.30
N ALA A 254 11.62 -4.25 -13.06
CA ALA A 254 10.78 -3.56 -14.04
C ALA A 254 9.69 -2.68 -13.40
N ARG A 255 9.25 -2.97 -12.17
CA ARG A 255 8.34 -2.11 -11.39
C ARG A 255 8.55 -2.29 -9.89
N THR A 256 8.43 -1.19 -9.15
CA THR A 256 8.51 -1.15 -7.69
C THR A 256 7.14 -0.89 -7.04
N PHE A 257 6.95 -1.40 -5.82
CA PHE A 257 5.71 -1.25 -5.05
C PHE A 257 6.06 -0.93 -3.60
N LYS A 258 5.63 0.25 -3.12
CA LYS A 258 5.90 0.75 -1.76
C LYS A 258 4.76 0.34 -0.82
N VAL A 259 5.04 -0.55 0.12
CA VAL A 259 4.12 -0.87 1.23
C VAL A 259 4.19 0.29 2.24
N PRO A 260 3.07 0.71 2.86
CA PRO A 260 3.11 1.77 3.86
C PRO A 260 3.89 1.33 5.10
N ASP A 261 4.75 2.20 5.61
CA ASP A 261 5.39 2.04 6.91
C ASP A 261 5.77 3.41 7.50
N PRO A 262 4.95 3.92 8.44
CA PRO A 262 5.26 5.13 9.17
C PRO A 262 5.92 4.85 10.53
N LEU A 263 6.28 3.61 10.87
CA LEU A 263 6.81 3.23 12.19
C LEU A 263 8.30 3.56 12.33
N TYR A 264 9.06 3.49 11.24
CA TYR A 264 10.48 3.83 11.22
C TYR A 264 10.97 4.22 9.82
N TYR A 265 12.21 4.73 9.75
CA TYR A 265 12.90 5.05 8.51
C TYR A 265 14.24 4.34 8.41
N ILE A 266 14.50 3.73 7.25
CA ILE A 266 15.80 3.15 6.91
C ILE A 266 16.28 3.71 5.56
N GLY A 267 17.45 4.35 5.59
CA GLY A 267 18.17 4.88 4.43
C GLY A 267 19.31 4.00 3.94
#